data_AF-A0A355WFF4-F1
#
_entry.id   AF-A0A355WFF4-F1
#
_cell.length_a   1.000
_cell.length_b   1.000
_cell.length_c   1.000
_cell.angle_alpha   90.00
_cell.angle_beta   90.00
_cell.angle_gamma   90.00
#
_symmetry.space_group_name_H-M   'P 1'
#
loop_
_entity.id
_entity.type
_entity.pdbx_description
1 polymer ?
#
loop_
_entity_poly.entity_id
_entity_poly.type
_entity_poly.pdbx_seq_one_letter_code
_entity_poly.pdbx_strand_id
1 'polypeptide(L)'
;MIKFLLLVLVLLGYLGYLTYTLDFRTGSVAALLTWSFFVLCTPIADAGFLLDFPLRLIFGIRMFISEIVVWGIAISLNAIALIWFADDYQTTTLTRLLYAILTTPWPYWSVIVISGFGTFLSIRFGDKLMDVLHHSERVKYHQYGFKFELIVLAFAFVIALVAYYELIASLGIDRSI
;
A
#
# COMPACT_ATOMS: atom_id res chain seq x y z
N MET A 1 -9.52 6.13 17.16
CA MET A 1 -10.70 6.88 16.68
C MET A 1 -10.31 8.20 16.01
N ILE A 2 -9.80 9.23 16.72
CA ILE A 2 -9.47 10.54 16.12
C ILE A 2 -8.46 10.45 14.97
N LYS A 3 -7.39 9.64 15.11
CA LYS A 3 -6.38 9.42 14.06
C LYS A 3 -6.96 8.80 12.78
N PHE A 4 -7.90 7.86 12.93
CA PHE A 4 -8.62 7.24 11.80
C PHE A 4 -9.53 8.25 11.11
N LEU A 5 -10.25 9.05 11.89
CA LEU A 5 -11.18 10.07 11.37
C LEU A 5 -10.43 11.17 10.60
N LEU A 6 -9.24 11.57 11.05
CA LEU A 6 -8.35 12.47 10.33
C LEU A 6 -7.89 11.89 8.98
N LEU A 7 -7.52 10.61 8.95
CA LEU A 7 -7.08 9.94 7.73
C LEU A 7 -8.24 9.80 6.72
N VAL A 8 -9.43 9.46 7.19
CA VAL A 8 -10.66 9.47 6.37
C VAL A 8 -10.96 10.87 5.84
N LEU A 9 -10.80 11.92 6.67
CA LEU A 9 -11.02 13.30 6.25
C LEU A 9 -10.01 13.74 5.18
N VAL A 10 -8.73 13.39 5.32
CA VAL A 10 -7.71 13.65 4.29
C VAL A 10 -8.07 12.94 2.98
N LEU A 11 -8.52 11.69 3.05
CA LEU A 11 -8.90 10.93 1.86
C LEU A 11 -10.17 11.46 1.21
N LEU A 12 -11.18 11.87 2.00
CA LEU A 12 -12.38 12.55 1.51
C LEU A 12 -12.06 13.92 0.92
N GLY A 13 -11.10 14.65 1.50
CA GLY A 13 -10.60 15.91 0.94
C GLY A 13 -9.90 15.70 -0.40
N TYR A 14 -9.07 14.67 -0.51
CA TYR A 14 -8.41 14.29 -1.76
C TYR A 14 -9.41 13.81 -2.82
N LEU A 15 -10.40 12.99 -2.42
CA LEU A 15 -11.48 12.53 -3.28
C LEU A 15 -12.38 13.70 -3.73
N GLY A 16 -12.67 14.66 -2.84
CA GLY A 16 -13.38 15.89 -3.17
C GLY A 16 -12.61 16.77 -4.16
N TYR A 17 -11.29 16.89 -3.99
CA TYR A 17 -10.42 17.60 -4.93
C TYR A 17 -10.40 16.95 -6.31
N LEU A 18 -10.24 15.61 -6.36
CA LEU A 18 -10.28 14.85 -7.61
C LEU A 18 -11.65 14.93 -8.29
N THR A 19 -12.74 14.82 -7.52
CA THR A 19 -14.11 14.96 -8.01
C THR A 19 -14.37 16.33 -8.63
N TYR A 20 -13.84 17.40 -8.00
CA TYR A 20 -13.98 18.76 -8.50
C TYR A 20 -13.19 19.00 -9.81
N THR A 21 -12.12 18.23 -10.03
CA THR A 21 -11.17 18.45 -11.14
C THR A 21 -11.41 17.51 -12.33
N LEU A 22 -11.83 16.26 -12.09
CA LEU A 22 -11.87 15.17 -13.08
C LEU A 22 -13.27 14.60 -13.37
N ASP A 23 -14.33 15.13 -12.72
CA ASP A 23 -15.70 14.59 -12.67
C ASP A 23 -15.88 13.43 -11.66
N PHE A 24 -17.10 13.23 -11.14
CA PHE A 24 -17.36 12.30 -10.01
C PHE A 24 -17.03 10.84 -10.34
N ARG A 25 -17.32 10.39 -11.57
CA ARG A 25 -17.04 9.02 -12.00
C ARG A 25 -15.54 8.75 -12.06
N THR A 26 -14.82 9.58 -12.81
CA THR A 26 -13.37 9.45 -13.01
C THR A 26 -12.59 9.70 -11.72
N GLY A 27 -12.99 10.71 -10.93
CA GLY A 27 -12.37 11.04 -9.65
C GLY A 27 -12.49 9.91 -8.62
N SER A 28 -13.64 9.23 -8.58
CA SER A 28 -13.86 8.08 -7.69
C SER A 28 -12.98 6.88 -8.07
N VAL A 29 -12.91 6.57 -9.38
CA VAL A 29 -12.04 5.48 -9.88
C VAL A 29 -10.57 5.82 -9.63
N ALA A 30 -10.13 7.04 -9.93
CA ALA A 30 -8.76 7.49 -9.68
C ALA A 30 -8.39 7.43 -8.20
N ALA A 31 -9.30 7.77 -7.29
CA ALA A 31 -9.08 7.65 -5.85
C ALA A 31 -8.93 6.19 -5.40
N LEU A 32 -9.77 5.27 -5.91
CA LEU A 32 -9.67 3.83 -5.62
C LEU A 32 -8.38 3.21 -6.18
N LEU A 33 -7.96 3.63 -7.38
CA LEU A 33 -6.69 3.22 -7.97
C LEU A 33 -5.50 3.73 -7.15
N THR A 34 -5.55 5.00 -6.72
CA THR A 34 -4.53 5.59 -5.85
C THR A 34 -4.43 4.86 -4.52
N TRP A 35 -5.56 4.52 -3.89
CA TRP A 35 -5.56 3.69 -2.69
C TRP A 35 -4.95 2.30 -2.95
N SER A 36 -5.32 1.67 -4.06
CA SER A 36 -4.79 0.34 -4.42
C SER A 36 -3.28 0.38 -4.71
N PHE A 37 -2.77 1.47 -5.26
CA PHE A 37 -1.33 1.70 -5.43
C PHE A 37 -0.60 1.71 -4.08
N PHE A 38 -1.14 2.39 -3.07
CA PHE A 38 -0.54 2.37 -1.74
C PHE A 38 -0.52 0.96 -1.15
N VAL A 39 -1.62 0.21 -1.28
CA VAL A 39 -1.70 -1.17 -0.77
C VAL A 39 -0.69 -2.09 -1.45
N LEU A 40 -0.57 -2.04 -2.78
CA LEU A 40 0.19 -3.01 -3.57
C LEU A 40 1.66 -2.63 -3.80
N CYS A 41 1.97 -1.34 -3.78
CA CYS A 41 3.25 -0.84 -4.26
C CYS A 41 4.02 -0.05 -3.19
N THR A 42 3.54 -0.01 -1.94
CA THR A 42 4.32 0.54 -0.82
C THR A 42 4.49 -0.51 0.29
N PRO A 43 5.72 -0.77 0.79
CA PRO A 43 5.97 -1.72 1.87
C PRO A 43 5.55 -1.14 3.23
N ILE A 44 4.28 -0.81 3.39
CA ILE A 44 3.69 -0.19 4.58
C ILE A 44 2.54 -1.09 5.07
N ALA A 45 2.71 -1.69 6.25
CA ALA A 45 1.72 -2.58 6.89
C ALA A 45 0.34 -1.98 7.12
N ASP A 46 0.22 -0.64 7.08
CA ASP A 46 -1.02 0.11 7.30
C ASP A 46 -1.50 0.84 6.02
N ALA A 47 -0.93 0.59 4.84
CA ALA A 47 -1.45 1.17 3.60
C ALA A 47 -2.91 0.74 3.33
N GLY A 48 -3.27 -0.47 3.78
CA GLY A 48 -4.62 -0.99 3.79
C GLY A 48 -5.54 -0.49 4.92
N PHE A 49 -5.03 0.36 5.83
CA PHE A 49 -5.70 0.75 7.08
C PHE A 49 -7.14 1.26 6.92
N LEU A 50 -7.45 1.86 5.77
CA LEU A 50 -8.79 2.38 5.47
C LEU A 50 -9.86 1.26 5.47
N LEU A 51 -9.53 0.09 4.92
CA LEU A 51 -10.41 -1.07 4.92
C LEU A 51 -10.06 -2.09 6.02
N ASP A 52 -8.78 -2.20 6.37
CA ASP A 52 -8.32 -3.11 7.42
C ASP A 52 -8.94 -2.77 8.80
N PHE A 53 -9.00 -1.49 9.18
CA PHE A 53 -9.61 -1.08 10.45
C PHE A 53 -11.11 -1.45 10.59
N PRO A 54 -12.01 -1.10 9.64
CA PRO A 54 -13.42 -1.50 9.74
C PRO A 54 -13.61 -3.01 9.66
N LEU A 55 -12.84 -3.73 8.83
CA LEU A 55 -12.90 -5.19 8.78
C LEU A 55 -12.54 -5.81 10.13
N ARG A 56 -11.51 -5.27 10.79
CA ARG A 56 -11.10 -5.72 12.12
C ARG A 56 -12.13 -5.42 13.20
N LEU A 57 -12.78 -4.25 13.14
CA LEU A 57 -13.81 -3.86 14.11
C LEU A 57 -15.08 -4.70 13.97
N ILE A 58 -15.50 -5.02 12.74
CA ILE A 58 -16.74 -5.76 12.46
C ILE A 58 -16.53 -7.27 12.65
N PHE A 59 -15.43 -7.83 12.14
CA PHE A 59 -15.20 -9.27 12.13
C PHE A 59 -14.26 -9.77 13.24
N GLY A 60 -13.57 -8.88 13.97
CA GLY A 60 -12.65 -9.27 15.05
C GLY A 60 -11.47 -10.11 14.58
N ILE A 61 -11.12 -10.04 13.29
CA ILE A 61 -10.08 -10.87 12.66
C ILE A 61 -8.67 -10.38 12.96
N ARG A 62 -7.67 -11.27 12.84
CA ARG A 62 -6.25 -10.94 13.01
C ARG A 62 -5.77 -10.00 11.90
N MET A 63 -4.83 -9.12 12.24
CA MET A 63 -4.20 -8.13 11.32
C MET A 63 -3.67 -8.76 10.03
N PHE A 64 -3.07 -9.95 10.12
CA PHE A 64 -2.58 -10.67 8.95
C PHE A 64 -3.70 -11.09 7.97
N ILE A 65 -4.86 -11.51 8.48
CA ILE A 65 -5.97 -11.98 7.64
C ILE A 65 -6.65 -10.80 6.96
N SER A 66 -6.86 -9.71 7.70
CA SER A 66 -7.44 -8.49 7.14
C SER A 66 -6.54 -7.89 6.06
N GLU A 67 -5.21 -7.93 6.22
CA GLU A 67 -4.28 -7.47 5.18
C GLU A 67 -4.38 -8.33 3.90
N ILE A 68 -4.49 -9.66 4.03
CA ILE A 68 -4.70 -10.54 2.86
C ILE A 68 -5.99 -10.17 2.13
N VAL A 69 -7.07 -9.90 2.86
CA VAL A 69 -8.36 -9.50 2.28
C VAL A 69 -8.21 -8.16 1.55
N VAL A 70 -7.55 -7.17 2.17
CA VAL A 70 -7.33 -5.85 1.58
C VAL A 70 -6.46 -5.93 0.33
N TRP A 71 -5.39 -6.73 0.35
CA TRP A 71 -4.59 -7.03 -0.83
C TRP A 71 -5.42 -7.69 -1.94
N GLY A 72 -6.25 -8.68 -1.59
CA GLY A 72 -7.15 -9.33 -2.54
C GLY A 72 -8.14 -8.37 -3.19
N ILE A 73 -8.69 -7.43 -2.42
CA ILE A 73 -9.58 -6.37 -2.92
C ILE A 73 -8.81 -5.44 -3.85
N ALA A 74 -7.61 -4.98 -3.48
CA ALA A 74 -6.80 -4.08 -4.29
C ALA A 74 -6.39 -4.72 -5.63
N ILE A 75 -6.01 -6.01 -5.63
CA ILE A 75 -5.71 -6.75 -6.86
C ILE A 75 -6.97 -6.88 -7.73
N SER A 76 -8.11 -7.23 -7.13
CA SER A 76 -9.38 -7.41 -7.85
C SER A 76 -9.84 -6.11 -8.49
N LEU A 77 -9.75 -4.99 -7.77
CA LEU A 77 -10.09 -3.66 -8.27
C LEU A 77 -9.20 -3.28 -9.47
N ASN A 78 -7.89 -3.54 -9.39
CA ASN A 78 -6.99 -3.28 -10.51
C ASN A 78 -7.28 -4.18 -11.71
N ALA A 79 -7.60 -5.46 -11.50
CA ALA A 79 -7.98 -6.35 -12.59
C ALA A 79 -9.25 -5.86 -13.31
N ILE A 80 -10.27 -5.43 -12.56
CA ILE A 80 -11.50 -4.87 -13.12
C ILE A 80 -11.21 -3.54 -13.82
N ALA A 81 -10.45 -2.65 -13.20
CA ALA A 81 -10.13 -1.35 -13.77
C ALA A 81 -9.30 -1.45 -15.05
N LEU A 82 -8.36 -2.39 -15.15
CA LEU A 82 -7.59 -2.62 -16.39
C LEU A 82 -8.48 -3.10 -17.55
N ILE A 83 -9.57 -3.83 -17.28
CA ILE A 83 -10.46 -4.36 -18.32
C ILE A 83 -11.50 -3.30 -18.74
N TRP A 84 -12.03 -2.54 -17.80
CA TRP A 84 -13.21 -1.67 -18.01
C TRP A 84 -12.91 -0.16 -17.99
N PHE A 85 -11.81 0.25 -17.38
CA PHE A 85 -11.48 1.65 -17.05
C PHE A 85 -9.99 1.96 -17.28
N ALA A 86 -9.36 1.35 -18.30
CA ALA A 86 -7.93 1.52 -18.57
C ALA A 86 -7.54 3.00 -18.79
N ASP A 87 -8.45 3.81 -19.35
CA ASP A 87 -8.25 5.23 -19.62
C ASP A 87 -8.11 6.05 -18.33
N ASP A 88 -8.80 5.65 -17.25
CA ASP A 88 -8.78 6.37 -15.97
C ASP A 88 -7.40 6.30 -15.29
N TYR A 89 -6.55 5.36 -15.69
CA TYR A 89 -5.18 5.29 -15.20
C TYR A 89 -4.32 6.48 -15.68
N GLN A 90 -4.67 7.15 -16.78
CA GLN A 90 -3.87 8.26 -17.32
C GLN A 90 -4.14 9.61 -16.64
N THR A 91 -5.07 9.66 -15.67
CA THR A 91 -5.57 10.87 -15.02
C THR A 91 -4.56 11.53 -14.09
N THR A 92 -3.76 10.73 -13.36
CA THR A 92 -2.76 11.23 -12.41
C THR A 92 -1.42 10.52 -12.62
N THR A 93 -0.33 11.13 -12.16
CA THR A 93 1.00 10.52 -12.21
C THR A 93 1.05 9.19 -11.44
N LEU A 94 0.38 9.11 -10.29
CA LEU A 94 0.33 7.90 -9.46
C LEU A 94 -0.41 6.76 -10.17
N THR A 95 -1.58 7.04 -10.73
CA THR A 95 -2.34 6.04 -11.49
C THR A 95 -1.60 5.63 -12.76
N ARG A 96 -0.90 6.55 -13.43
CA ARG A 96 -0.08 6.22 -14.61
C ARG A 96 1.07 5.30 -14.24
N LEU A 97 1.73 5.53 -13.11
CA LEU A 97 2.75 4.64 -12.58
C LEU A 97 2.17 3.26 -12.24
N LEU A 98 1.01 3.21 -11.57
CA LEU A 98 0.33 1.96 -11.27
C LEU A 98 0.03 1.15 -12.55
N TYR A 99 -0.46 1.82 -13.60
CA TYR A 99 -0.71 1.19 -14.89
C TYR A 99 0.56 0.60 -15.49
N ALA A 100 1.66 1.35 -15.50
CA ALA A 100 2.93 0.86 -15.98
C ALA A 100 3.38 -0.37 -15.18
N ILE A 101 3.37 -0.31 -13.85
CA ILE A 101 3.74 -1.43 -12.97
C ILE A 101 2.91 -2.67 -13.30
N LEU A 102 1.59 -2.53 -13.51
CA LEU A 102 0.71 -3.66 -13.78
C LEU A 102 0.87 -4.25 -15.18
N THR A 103 1.06 -3.41 -16.19
CA THR A 103 1.11 -3.82 -17.61
C THR A 103 2.50 -4.24 -18.10
N THR A 104 3.56 -3.84 -17.39
CA THR A 104 4.94 -4.20 -17.73
C THR A 104 5.55 -5.11 -16.66
N PRO A 105 5.52 -6.45 -16.85
CA PRO A 105 5.81 -7.40 -15.79
C PRO A 105 7.28 -7.38 -15.32
N TRP A 106 8.24 -7.21 -16.23
CA TRP A 106 9.66 -7.13 -15.88
C TRP A 106 10.21 -5.74 -16.21
N PRO A 107 10.86 -5.02 -15.26
CA PRO A 107 11.21 -5.40 -13.88
C PRO A 107 10.16 -5.04 -12.82
N TYR A 108 9.03 -4.42 -13.17
CA TYR A 108 8.24 -3.65 -12.21
C TYR A 108 7.35 -4.46 -11.26
N TRP A 109 7.02 -5.71 -11.59
CA TRP A 109 6.36 -6.60 -10.62
C TRP A 109 7.24 -6.88 -9.40
N SER A 110 8.57 -6.69 -9.50
CA SER A 110 9.46 -6.74 -8.33
C SER A 110 9.05 -5.74 -7.25
N VAL A 111 8.51 -4.57 -7.61
CA VAL A 111 8.01 -3.57 -6.66
C VAL A 111 6.85 -4.13 -5.85
N ILE A 112 5.91 -4.82 -6.51
CA ILE A 112 4.76 -5.45 -5.84
C ILE A 112 5.23 -6.58 -4.92
N VAL A 113 6.16 -7.42 -5.38
CA VAL A 113 6.69 -8.53 -4.59
C VAL A 113 7.45 -8.03 -3.35
N ILE A 114 8.32 -7.03 -3.52
CA ILE A 114 9.08 -6.42 -2.43
C ILE A 114 8.15 -5.69 -1.47
N SER A 115 7.14 -4.98 -1.99
CA SER A 115 6.10 -4.33 -1.20
C SER A 115 5.33 -5.34 -0.36
N GLY A 116 4.81 -6.40 -0.96
CA GLY A 116 4.09 -7.46 -0.25
C GLY A 116 4.96 -8.12 0.82
N PHE A 117 6.22 -8.45 0.49
CA PHE A 117 7.13 -9.02 1.47
C PHE A 117 7.39 -8.06 2.65
N GLY A 118 7.59 -6.77 2.37
CA GLY A 118 7.76 -5.74 3.40
C GLY A 118 6.52 -5.58 4.28
N THR A 119 5.33 -5.52 3.70
CA THR A 119 4.05 -5.39 4.41
C THR A 119 3.80 -6.59 5.33
N PHE A 120 3.89 -7.82 4.82
CA PHE A 120 3.65 -9.01 5.64
C PHE A 120 4.72 -9.23 6.71
N LEU A 121 5.99 -8.91 6.41
CA LEU A 121 7.06 -8.96 7.41
C LEU A 121 6.82 -7.92 8.51
N SER A 122 6.38 -6.71 8.15
CA SER A 122 6.05 -5.63 9.08
C SER A 122 4.87 -5.97 9.98
N ILE A 123 3.83 -6.62 9.47
CA ILE A 123 2.70 -7.11 10.29
C ILE A 123 3.16 -8.17 11.28
N ARG A 124 3.89 -9.18 10.80
CA ARG A 124 4.41 -10.25 11.68
C ARG A 124 5.32 -9.68 12.76
N PHE A 125 6.09 -8.65 12.44
CA PHE A 125 6.92 -7.93 13.38
C PHE A 125 6.10 -7.12 14.39
N GLY A 126 5.07 -6.40 13.94
CA GLY A 126 4.16 -5.62 14.79
C GLY A 126 3.44 -6.49 15.82
N ASP A 127 2.92 -7.65 15.40
CA ASP A 127 2.27 -8.62 16.30
C ASP A 127 3.25 -9.13 17.36
N LYS A 128 4.48 -9.53 16.96
CA LYS A 128 5.52 -9.97 17.91
C LYS A 128 5.92 -8.89 18.91
N LEU A 129 6.05 -7.64 18.45
CA LEU A 129 6.38 -6.51 19.32
C LEU A 129 5.34 -6.31 20.41
N MET A 130 4.06 -6.44 20.04
CA MET A 130 2.96 -6.22 20.97
C MET A 130 2.83 -7.31 22.02
N ASP A 131 3.13 -8.56 21.64
CA ASP A 131 3.20 -9.69 22.57
C ASP A 131 4.37 -9.54 23.57
N VAL A 132 5.55 -9.08 23.12
CA VAL A 132 6.73 -8.87 23.98
C VAL A 132 6.50 -7.74 24.99
N LEU A 133 5.84 -6.65 24.59
CA LEU A 133 5.54 -5.54 25.50
C LEU A 133 4.50 -5.91 26.57
N HIS A 134 3.56 -6.79 26.25
CA HIS A 134 2.58 -7.30 27.24
C HIS A 134 3.15 -8.39 28.15
N HIS A 135 4.12 -9.20 27.71
CA HIS A 135 4.74 -10.27 28.49
C HIS A 135 6.20 -9.96 28.86
N SER A 136 6.38 -8.91 29.67
CA SER A 136 7.67 -8.32 30.11
C SER A 136 8.71 -9.30 30.72
N GLU A 137 8.35 -10.53 31.11
CA GLU A 137 9.22 -11.38 31.93
C GLU A 137 10.01 -12.50 31.22
N ARG A 138 9.91 -12.72 29.91
CA ARG A 138 10.65 -13.83 29.24
C ARG A 138 11.78 -13.35 28.29
N VAL A 139 12.87 -12.92 28.92
CA VAL A 139 14.30 -13.23 28.65
C VAL A 139 14.82 -13.19 27.19
N LYS A 140 15.49 -12.07 26.87
CA LYS A 140 16.83 -11.88 26.24
C LYS A 140 17.29 -12.62 24.96
N TYR A 141 16.61 -13.65 24.47
CA TYR A 141 17.02 -14.39 23.25
C TYR A 141 16.45 -13.84 21.93
N HIS A 142 15.48 -12.92 21.98
CA HIS A 142 14.80 -12.36 20.79
C HIS A 142 15.40 -11.04 20.25
N GLN A 143 16.41 -10.46 20.90
CA GLN A 143 16.92 -9.13 20.54
C GLN A 143 17.67 -9.06 19.20
N TYR A 144 18.29 -10.16 18.75
CA TYR A 144 18.99 -10.18 17.45
C TYR A 144 18.05 -10.35 16.26
N GLY A 145 17.02 -11.21 16.38
CA GLY A 145 15.97 -11.34 15.36
C GLY A 145 15.21 -10.02 15.17
N PHE A 146 14.95 -9.30 16.26
CA PHE A 146 14.30 -8.00 16.23
C PHE A 146 15.07 -6.94 15.42
N LYS A 147 16.38 -6.80 15.65
CA LYS A 147 17.22 -5.84 14.90
C LYS A 147 17.34 -6.22 13.42
N PHE A 148 17.45 -7.52 13.12
CA PHE A 148 17.54 -8.01 11.76
C PHE A 148 16.25 -7.78 10.97
N GLU A 149 15.08 -8.10 11.52
CA GLU A 149 13.77 -7.85 10.87
C GLU A 149 13.56 -6.36 10.55
N LEU A 150 13.98 -5.46 11.45
CA LEU A 150 13.90 -4.00 11.22
C LEU A 150 14.86 -3.52 10.12
N ILE A 151 16.08 -4.07 10.07
CA ILE A 151 17.03 -3.78 8.99
C ILE A 151 16.51 -4.28 7.65
N VAL A 152 15.89 -5.47 7.59
CA VAL A 152 15.29 -6.02 6.37
C VAL A 152 14.13 -5.15 5.89
N LEU A 153 13.28 -4.65 6.81
CA LEU A 153 12.20 -3.74 6.46
C LEU A 153 12.73 -2.41 5.90
N ALA A 154 13.73 -1.80 6.57
CA ALA A 154 14.36 -0.58 6.10
C ALA A 154 15.04 -0.77 4.73
N PHE A 155 15.70 -1.92 4.53
CA PHE A 155 16.31 -2.28 3.26
C PHE A 155 15.29 -2.47 2.16
N ALA A 156 14.17 -3.16 2.42
CA ALA A 156 13.07 -3.34 1.48
C ALA A 156 12.46 -1.97 1.09
N PHE A 157 12.31 -1.05 2.04
CA PHE A 157 11.85 0.31 1.77
C PHE A 157 12.82 1.08 0.88
N VAL A 158 14.13 1.01 1.15
CA VAL A 158 15.16 1.66 0.30
C VAL A 158 15.18 1.07 -1.10
N ILE A 159 15.11 -0.26 -1.25
CA ILE A 159 15.03 -0.89 -2.57
C ILE A 159 13.76 -0.47 -3.31
N ALA A 160 12.62 -0.42 -2.63
CA ALA A 160 11.38 0.06 -3.24
C ALA A 160 11.54 1.49 -3.78
N LEU A 161 12.16 2.39 -3.01
CA LEU A 161 12.45 3.76 -3.47
C LEU A 161 13.38 3.80 -4.69
N VAL A 162 14.44 2.99 -4.70
CA VAL A 162 15.35 2.89 -5.86
C VAL A 162 14.62 2.36 -7.08
N ALA A 163 13.81 1.31 -6.92
CA ALA A 163 13.01 0.76 -8.01
C ALA A 163 11.99 1.78 -8.56
N TYR A 164 11.40 2.61 -7.69
CA TYR A 164 10.56 3.73 -8.12
C TYR A 164 11.32 4.79 -8.90
N TYR A 165 12.52 5.15 -8.44
CA TYR A 165 13.34 6.15 -9.12
C TYR A 165 13.70 5.68 -10.53
N GLU A 166 14.14 4.43 -10.67
CA GLU A 166 14.41 3.79 -11.97
C GLU A 166 13.15 3.68 -12.84
N LEU A 167 11.98 3.39 -12.25
CA LEU A 167 10.69 3.36 -12.94
C LEU A 167 10.31 4.75 -13.50
N ILE A 168 10.43 5.80 -12.70
CA ILE A 168 10.14 7.18 -13.11
C ILE A 168 11.10 7.65 -14.21
N ALA A 169 12.39 7.34 -14.06
CA ALA A 169 13.43 7.66 -15.03
C ALA A 169 13.23 6.92 -16.36
N SER A 170 12.92 5.62 -16.33
CA SER A 170 12.67 4.80 -17.52
C SER A 170 11.38 5.17 -18.26
N LEU A 171 10.35 5.61 -17.54
CA LEU A 171 9.11 6.12 -18.14
C LEU A 171 9.24 7.57 -18.64
N GLY A 172 10.36 8.25 -18.40
CA GLY A 172 10.59 9.62 -18.85
C GLY A 172 9.64 10.65 -18.23
N ILE A 173 9.02 10.33 -17.08
CA ILE A 173 8.02 11.16 -16.40
C ILE A 173 8.65 12.47 -15.88
N ASP A 174 9.98 12.54 -15.76
CA ASP A 174 10.76 13.74 -15.42
C ASP A 174 10.64 14.91 -16.41
N ARG A 175 9.96 14.76 -17.57
CA ARG A 175 9.85 15.81 -18.60
C ARG A 175 8.47 16.39 -18.84
N SER A 176 7.45 16.01 -18.07
CA SER A 176 6.08 16.55 -18.23
C SER A 176 5.57 17.28 -16.99
N ILE A 177 6.43 18.08 -16.37
CA ILE A 177 6.05 19.17 -15.45
C ILE A 177 6.45 20.49 -16.12
#